data_AF-A0A353SUI9-F1
#
_entry.id   AF-A0A353SUI9-F1
#
_cell.length_a   1.000
_cell.length_b   1.000
_cell.length_c   1.000
_cell.angle_alpha   90.00
_cell.angle_beta   90.00
_cell.angle_gamma   90.00
#
_symmetry.space_group_name_H-M   'P 1'
#
loop_
_entity.id
_entity.type
_entity.pdbx_description
1 polymer ?
#
loop_
_entity_poly.entity_id
_entity_poly.type
_entity_poly.pdbx_seq_one_letter_code
_entity_poly.pdbx_strand_id
1 'polypeptide(L)'
;MRLAAAVALLLCFFPPAWASSPEDHPAVPEILSRAESLFQVMKSRDYPAIFAVLSAKSRETIVAQTSASLAAAKMAVPGREAVRNDFVEGGPIAREYWDAFLRNFDPDSVLEHSRWEIGSVGKDRAEIHITHHGADRPAALKMFLEEGGWNVGLVETFWPR
;
A
#
# COMPACT_ATOMS: atom_id res chain seq x y z
N MET A 1 16.29 74.82 13.39
CA MET A 1 15.31 73.71 13.43
C MET A 1 15.78 72.61 12.49
N ARG A 2 16.20 71.46 13.02
CA ARG A 2 16.55 70.26 12.23
C ARG A 2 15.42 69.25 12.43
N LEU A 3 14.64 68.97 11.38
CA LEU A 3 13.68 67.86 11.38
C LEU A 3 14.45 66.57 11.13
N ALA A 4 14.41 65.65 12.10
CA ALA A 4 14.87 64.28 11.93
C ALA A 4 13.73 63.45 11.32
N ALA A 5 13.95 62.91 10.11
CA ALA A 5 13.09 61.89 9.53
C ALA A 5 13.61 60.52 9.96
N ALA A 6 12.91 59.85 10.86
CA ALA A 6 13.18 58.47 11.22
C ALA A 6 12.30 57.56 10.35
N VAL A 7 12.91 56.91 9.37
CA VAL A 7 12.30 55.82 8.60
C VAL A 7 12.43 54.55 9.44
N ALA A 8 11.32 54.09 10.02
CA ALA A 8 11.26 52.82 10.73
C ALA A 8 11.01 51.69 9.72
N LEU A 9 12.09 51.02 9.31
CA LEU A 9 12.05 49.76 8.56
C LEU A 9 11.98 48.61 9.58
N LEU A 10 10.77 48.15 9.94
CA LEU A 10 10.60 46.98 10.79
C LEU A 10 10.23 45.77 9.93
N LEU A 11 11.24 44.91 9.77
CA LEU A 11 11.22 43.63 9.07
C LEU A 11 10.07 42.74 9.56
N CYS A 12 9.20 42.30 8.64
CA CYS A 12 8.24 41.23 8.89
C CYS A 12 9.01 39.92 9.12
N PHE A 13 9.28 39.59 10.38
CA PHE A 13 9.80 38.29 10.80
C PHE A 13 8.66 37.26 10.71
N PHE A 14 8.42 36.73 9.51
CA PHE A 14 7.56 35.54 9.38
C PHE A 14 8.32 34.35 9.97
N PRO A 15 7.79 33.63 10.97
CA PRO A 15 8.39 32.38 11.37
C PRO A 15 8.36 31.42 10.17
N PRO A 16 9.42 30.61 9.94
CA PRO A 16 9.34 29.58 8.93
C PRO A 16 8.17 28.68 9.28
N ALA A 17 7.19 28.57 8.37
CA ALA A 17 6.23 27.49 8.44
C ALA A 17 7.03 26.20 8.34
N TRP A 18 7.26 25.52 9.48
CA TRP A 18 7.76 24.16 9.48
C TRP A 18 6.71 23.33 8.76
N ALA A 19 6.93 23.08 7.47
CA ALA A 19 6.25 22.01 6.80
C ALA A 19 6.70 20.72 7.50
N SER A 20 5.81 20.09 8.27
CA SER A 20 6.05 18.78 8.86
C SER A 20 6.39 17.81 7.73
N SER A 21 7.47 17.03 7.89
CA SER A 21 7.79 15.98 6.93
C SER A 21 6.65 14.95 6.94
N PRO A 22 6.33 14.29 5.82
CA PRO A 22 5.42 13.14 5.83
C PRO A 22 5.81 12.08 6.87
N GLU A 23 7.12 11.93 7.13
CA GLU A 23 7.71 11.04 8.14
C GLU A 23 7.27 11.38 9.58
N ASP A 24 6.92 12.64 9.85
CA ASP A 24 6.52 13.09 11.19
C ASP A 24 5.02 12.83 11.46
N HIS A 25 4.27 12.31 10.48
CA HIS A 25 2.83 12.11 10.63
C HIS A 25 2.54 10.97 11.63
N PRO A 26 1.63 11.14 12.61
CA PRO A 26 1.41 10.18 13.69
C PRO A 26 0.96 8.78 13.23
N ALA A 27 0.37 8.68 12.04
CA ALA A 27 -0.04 7.40 11.43
C ALA A 27 1.13 6.60 10.80
N VAL A 28 2.31 7.18 10.62
CA VAL A 28 3.45 6.54 9.93
C VAL A 28 3.82 5.17 10.52
N PRO A 29 3.96 4.99 11.85
CA PRO A 29 4.30 3.68 12.40
C PRO A 29 3.27 2.60 12.06
N GLU A 30 1.99 2.94 12.06
CA GLU A 30 0.91 2.01 11.71
C GLU A 30 0.91 1.68 10.22
N ILE A 31 1.10 2.70 9.37
CA ILE A 31 1.20 2.55 7.90
C ILE A 31 2.35 1.60 7.54
N LEU A 32 3.54 1.83 8.10
CA LEU A 32 4.72 1.00 7.84
C LEU A 32 4.53 -0.43 8.35
N SER A 33 4.07 -0.59 9.60
CA SER A 33 3.80 -1.91 10.19
C SER A 33 2.81 -2.72 9.36
N ARG A 34 1.76 -2.06 8.88
CA ARG A 34 0.73 -2.72 8.06
C ARG A 34 1.24 -3.12 6.68
N ALA A 35 2.04 -2.26 6.05
CA ALA A 35 2.67 -2.59 4.78
C ALA A 35 3.70 -3.72 4.92
N GLU A 36 4.53 -3.70 5.96
CA GLU A 36 5.47 -4.77 6.27
C GLU A 36 4.75 -6.11 6.49
N SER A 37 3.63 -6.07 7.24
CA SER A 37 2.80 -7.25 7.52
C SER A 37 2.38 -7.97 6.25
N LEU A 38 2.03 -7.28 5.16
CA LEU A 38 1.70 -7.91 3.88
C LEU A 38 2.83 -8.80 3.37
N PHE A 39 4.06 -8.29 3.34
CA PHE A 39 5.20 -9.05 2.82
C PHE A 39 5.60 -10.18 3.77
N GLN A 40 5.44 -9.99 5.08
CA GLN A 40 5.65 -11.06 6.07
C GLN A 40 4.66 -12.21 5.89
N VAL A 41 3.36 -11.93 5.68
CA VAL A 41 2.36 -12.99 5.44
C VAL A 41 2.50 -13.64 4.06
N MET A 42 3.01 -12.90 3.07
CA MET A 42 3.45 -13.48 1.79
C MET A 42 4.62 -14.46 1.99
N LYS A 43 5.63 -14.08 2.77
CA LYS A 43 6.79 -14.94 3.10
C LYS A 43 6.37 -16.22 3.81
N SER A 44 5.46 -16.13 4.79
CA SER A 44 4.94 -17.29 5.52
C SER A 44 3.88 -18.09 4.76
N ARG A 45 3.43 -17.60 3.60
CA ARG A 45 2.34 -18.18 2.79
C ARG A 45 1.02 -18.31 3.56
N ASP A 46 0.74 -17.35 4.44
CA ASP A 46 -0.55 -17.23 5.11
C ASP A 46 -1.56 -16.54 4.19
N TYR A 47 -2.15 -17.32 3.29
CA TYR A 47 -3.03 -16.83 2.23
C TYR A 47 -4.30 -16.12 2.73
N PRO A 48 -5.01 -16.60 3.77
CA PRO A 48 -6.05 -15.82 4.42
C PRO A 48 -5.56 -14.46 4.89
N ALA A 49 -4.39 -14.41 5.55
CA ALA A 49 -3.85 -13.16 6.06
C ALA A 49 -3.40 -12.21 4.94
N ILE A 50 -2.82 -12.72 3.84
CA ILE A 50 -2.54 -11.91 2.64
C ILE A 50 -3.82 -11.24 2.18
N PHE A 51 -4.92 -11.99 2.02
CA PHE A 51 -6.17 -11.43 1.54
C PHE A 51 -6.77 -10.40 2.53
N ALA A 52 -6.66 -10.66 3.84
CA ALA A 52 -7.24 -9.82 4.88
C ALA A 52 -6.60 -8.42 4.97
N VAL A 53 -5.32 -8.28 4.64
CA VAL A 53 -4.60 -6.98 4.72
C VAL A 53 -4.77 -6.09 3.50
N LEU A 54 -5.40 -6.60 2.43
CA LEU A 54 -5.61 -5.86 1.19
C LEU A 54 -6.77 -4.88 1.29
N SER A 55 -6.69 -3.79 0.52
CA SER A 55 -7.79 -2.85 0.33
C SER A 55 -9.04 -3.58 -0.19
N ALA A 56 -10.22 -3.03 0.11
CA ALA A 56 -11.48 -3.54 -0.40
C ALA A 56 -11.48 -3.66 -1.93
N LYS A 57 -10.91 -2.66 -2.62
CA LYS A 57 -10.79 -2.67 -4.08
C LYS A 57 -9.82 -3.74 -4.58
N SER A 58 -8.68 -3.95 -3.95
CA SER A 58 -7.78 -5.06 -4.28
C SER A 58 -8.48 -6.40 -4.15
N ARG A 59 -9.14 -6.66 -2.99
CA ARG A 59 -9.91 -7.89 -2.75
C ARG A 59 -10.98 -8.12 -3.81
N GLU A 60 -11.77 -7.10 -4.11
CA GLU A 60 -12.86 -7.16 -5.08
C GLU A 60 -12.35 -7.51 -6.49
N THR A 61 -11.25 -6.90 -6.90
CA THR A 61 -10.72 -7.07 -8.25
C THR A 61 -10.05 -8.44 -8.43
N ILE A 62 -9.32 -8.92 -7.42
CA ILE A 62 -8.74 -10.28 -7.40
C ILE A 62 -9.84 -11.33 -7.52
N VAL A 63 -10.91 -11.21 -6.73
CA VAL A 63 -12.08 -12.12 -6.81
C VAL A 63 -12.72 -12.04 -8.20
N ALA A 64 -12.93 -10.83 -8.75
CA ALA A 64 -13.53 -10.65 -10.07
C ALA A 64 -12.75 -11.36 -11.18
N GLN A 65 -11.44 -11.12 -11.24
CA GLN A 65 -10.57 -11.67 -12.27
C GLN A 65 -10.41 -13.19 -12.13
N THR A 66 -10.34 -13.68 -10.89
CA THR A 66 -10.28 -15.13 -10.62
C THR A 66 -11.58 -15.80 -11.08
N SER A 67 -12.74 -15.27 -10.71
CA SER A 67 -14.04 -15.77 -11.19
C SER A 67 -14.14 -15.76 -12.71
N ALA A 68 -13.70 -14.68 -13.37
CA ALA A 68 -13.70 -14.59 -14.83
C ALA A 68 -12.78 -15.64 -15.49
N SER A 69 -11.60 -15.87 -14.91
CA SER A 69 -10.63 -16.87 -15.40
C SER A 69 -11.17 -18.29 -15.25
N LEU A 70 -11.80 -18.61 -14.12
CA LEU A 70 -12.45 -19.92 -13.90
C LEU A 70 -13.61 -20.16 -14.87
N ALA A 71 -14.40 -19.13 -15.17
CA ALA A 71 -15.48 -19.23 -16.14
C ALA A 71 -14.97 -19.47 -17.58
N ALA A 72 -13.88 -18.80 -17.96
CA ALA A 72 -13.25 -19.01 -19.26
C ALA A 72 -12.70 -20.45 -19.43
N ALA A 73 -12.26 -21.08 -18.33
CA ALA A 73 -11.76 -22.45 -18.32
C ALA A 73 -12.86 -23.54 -18.48
N LYS A 74 -14.14 -23.16 -18.62
CA LYS A 74 -15.30 -24.08 -18.75
C LYS A 74 -15.41 -25.11 -17.62
N MET A 75 -14.87 -24.80 -16.44
CA MET A 75 -15.08 -25.61 -15.24
C MET A 75 -16.48 -25.32 -14.67
N ALA A 76 -17.02 -26.22 -13.84
CA ALA A 76 -18.21 -25.91 -13.04
C ALA A 76 -17.85 -24.75 -12.10
N VAL A 77 -18.27 -23.54 -12.45
CA VAL A 77 -17.77 -22.31 -11.84
C VAL A 77 -18.47 -22.10 -10.49
N PRO A 78 -17.73 -22.01 -9.38
CA PRO A 78 -18.29 -21.50 -8.14
C PRO A 78 -18.81 -20.09 -8.36
N GLY A 79 -19.94 -19.74 -7.74
CA GLY A 79 -20.42 -18.35 -7.75
C GLY A 79 -19.34 -17.40 -7.21
N ARG A 80 -19.40 -16.12 -7.60
CA ARG A 80 -18.42 -15.10 -7.17
C ARG A 80 -18.23 -15.04 -5.65
N GLU A 81 -19.32 -15.23 -4.91
CA GLU A 81 -19.31 -15.28 -3.45
C GLU A 81 -18.54 -16.52 -2.93
N ALA A 82 -18.69 -17.68 -3.56
CA ALA A 82 -17.91 -18.86 -3.21
C ALA A 82 -16.40 -18.67 -3.46
N VAL A 83 -16.04 -17.98 -4.55
CA VAL A 83 -14.64 -17.59 -4.79
C VAL A 83 -14.13 -16.65 -3.70
N ARG A 84 -14.92 -15.65 -3.30
CA ARG A 84 -14.56 -14.77 -2.18
C ARG A 84 -14.35 -15.56 -0.89
N ASN A 85 -15.26 -16.45 -0.55
CA ASN A 85 -15.16 -17.24 0.68
C ASN A 85 -13.93 -18.16 0.64
N ASP A 86 -13.60 -18.73 -0.52
CA ASP A 86 -12.35 -19.48 -0.71
C ASP A 86 -11.11 -18.61 -0.41
N PHE A 87 -11.07 -17.35 -0.85
CA PHE A 87 -9.99 -16.42 -0.48
C PHE A 87 -9.94 -16.08 1.01
N VAL A 88 -11.10 -15.95 1.66
CA VAL A 88 -11.18 -15.70 3.11
C VAL A 88 -10.70 -16.92 3.91
N GLU A 89 -11.03 -18.13 3.46
CA GLU A 89 -10.69 -19.39 4.13
C GLU A 89 -9.29 -19.92 3.76
N GLY A 90 -8.67 -19.39 2.72
CA GLY A 90 -7.42 -19.92 2.18
C GLY A 90 -7.61 -21.28 1.49
N GLY A 91 -8.73 -21.40 0.77
CA GLY A 91 -9.12 -22.59 0.02
C GLY A 91 -8.26 -22.85 -1.22
N PRO A 92 -8.58 -23.90 -2.00
CA PRO A 92 -7.78 -24.31 -3.15
C PRO A 92 -7.63 -23.23 -4.23
N ILE A 93 -8.65 -22.39 -4.45
CA ILE A 93 -8.59 -21.34 -5.49
C ILE A 93 -7.61 -20.26 -5.07
N ALA A 94 -7.69 -19.82 -3.81
CA ALA A 94 -6.79 -18.83 -3.23
C ALA A 94 -5.34 -19.34 -3.19
N ARG A 95 -5.15 -20.61 -2.83
CA ARG A 95 -3.82 -21.25 -2.83
C ARG A 95 -3.18 -21.20 -4.20
N GLU A 96 -3.87 -21.67 -5.24
CA GLU A 96 -3.32 -21.64 -6.61
C GLU A 96 -3.04 -20.21 -7.06
N TYR A 97 -3.94 -19.26 -6.76
CA TYR A 97 -3.74 -17.86 -7.08
C TYR A 97 -2.46 -17.29 -6.43
N TRP A 98 -2.32 -17.44 -5.11
CA TRP A 98 -1.18 -16.89 -4.37
C TRP A 98 0.11 -17.63 -4.69
N ASP A 99 0.07 -18.95 -4.90
CA ASP A 99 1.21 -19.70 -5.39
C ASP A 99 1.68 -19.19 -6.76
N ALA A 100 0.76 -18.91 -7.68
CA ALA A 100 1.09 -18.34 -8.98
C ALA A 100 1.69 -16.94 -8.89
N PHE A 101 1.16 -16.11 -7.99
CA PHE A 101 1.69 -14.78 -7.72
C PHE A 101 3.11 -14.85 -7.15
N LEU A 102 3.32 -15.64 -6.09
CA LEU A 102 4.59 -15.76 -5.36
C LEU A 102 5.68 -16.52 -6.15
N ARG A 103 5.33 -17.21 -7.25
CA ARG A 103 6.34 -17.72 -8.20
C ARG A 103 7.10 -16.61 -8.91
N ASN A 104 6.49 -15.42 -9.05
CA ASN A 104 7.05 -14.28 -9.79
C ASN A 104 7.35 -13.08 -8.89
N PHE A 105 7.02 -13.17 -7.60
CA PHE A 105 7.18 -12.10 -6.64
C PHE A 105 7.86 -12.63 -5.38
N ASP A 106 9.06 -12.12 -5.11
CA ASP A 106 9.85 -12.48 -3.93
C ASP A 106 9.64 -11.47 -2.79
N PRO A 107 8.92 -11.84 -1.70
CA PRO A 107 8.72 -10.94 -0.56
C PRO A 107 10.01 -10.66 0.22
N ASP A 108 11.01 -11.55 0.17
CA ASP A 108 12.28 -11.34 0.87
C ASP A 108 13.09 -10.20 0.25
N SER A 109 13.03 -10.05 -1.08
CA SER A 109 13.61 -8.90 -1.78
C SER A 109 13.03 -7.56 -1.28
N VAL A 110 11.75 -7.52 -0.94
CA VAL A 110 11.09 -6.30 -0.44
C VAL A 110 11.44 -6.03 1.02
N LEU A 111 11.48 -7.07 1.85
CA LEU A 111 11.77 -6.95 3.29
C LEU A 111 13.26 -6.67 3.57
N GLU A 112 14.16 -7.33 2.85
CA GLU A 112 15.58 -7.38 3.20
C GLU A 112 16.46 -6.56 2.25
N HIS A 113 16.03 -6.36 1.00
CA HIS A 113 16.84 -5.75 -0.05
C HIS A 113 16.28 -4.43 -0.60
N SER A 114 15.36 -3.80 0.12
CA SER A 114 14.73 -2.54 -0.29
C SER A 114 14.84 -1.47 0.78
N ARG A 115 14.96 -0.21 0.34
CA ARG A 115 14.79 0.97 1.18
C ARG A 115 13.33 1.41 1.14
N TRP A 116 12.80 1.78 2.30
CA TRP A 116 11.42 2.22 2.48
C TRP A 116 11.42 3.69 2.92
N GLU A 117 10.64 4.51 2.22
CA GLU A 117 10.54 5.96 2.46
C GLU A 117 9.06 6.36 2.41
N ILE A 118 8.61 7.22 3.33
CA ILE A 118 7.24 7.74 3.27
C ILE A 118 7.16 8.76 2.14
N GLY A 119 6.27 8.51 1.18
CA GLY A 119 6.01 9.42 0.07
C GLY A 119 5.02 10.52 0.47
N SER A 120 3.77 10.14 0.70
CA SER A 120 2.72 11.08 1.13
C SER A 120 1.82 10.44 2.18
N VAL A 121 1.30 11.26 3.09
CA VAL A 121 0.30 10.83 4.08
C VAL A 121 -0.85 11.83 4.04
N GLY A 122 -2.03 11.34 3.67
CA GLY A 122 -3.28 12.07 3.67
C GLY A 122 -4.25 11.51 4.69
N LYS A 123 -5.48 12.05 4.68
CA LYS A 123 -6.54 11.66 5.63
C LYS A 123 -6.90 10.17 5.55
N ASP A 124 -6.97 9.64 4.34
CA ASP A 124 -7.49 8.29 4.04
C ASP A 124 -6.57 7.46 3.13
N ARG A 125 -5.42 8.02 2.77
CA ARG A 125 -4.49 7.44 1.81
C ARG A 125 -3.06 7.78 2.18
N ALA A 126 -2.14 6.87 1.89
CA ALA A 126 -0.72 7.13 2.00
C ALA A 126 0.04 6.39 0.89
N GLU A 127 1.26 6.82 0.65
CA GLU A 127 2.19 6.18 -0.29
C GLU A 127 3.51 5.88 0.43
N ILE A 128 3.99 4.65 0.24
CA ILE A 128 5.32 4.21 0.67
C ILE A 128 6.13 3.97 -0.61
N HIS A 129 7.28 4.62 -0.72
CA HIS A 129 8.23 4.36 -1.79
C HIS A 129 9.15 3.23 -1.37
N ILE A 130 9.10 2.13 -2.14
CA ILE A 130 9.96 0.96 -1.95
C ILE A 130 10.97 0.95 -3.09
N THR A 131 12.25 1.15 -2.76
CA THR A 131 13.35 1.14 -3.73
C THR A 131 14.21 -0.09 -3.51
N HIS A 132 14.11 -1.06 -4.43
CA HIS A 132 15.01 -2.21 -4.44
C HIS A 132 16.46 -1.78 -4.70
N HIS A 133 17.42 -2.47 -4.09
CA HIS A 133 18.83 -2.20 -4.31
C HIS A 133 19.22 -2.27 -5.79
N GLY A 134 19.82 -1.19 -6.32
CA GLY A 134 20.20 -1.08 -7.72
C GLY A 134 19.07 -0.69 -8.68
N ALA A 135 17.86 -0.40 -8.19
CA ALA A 135 16.79 0.16 -9.00
C ALA A 135 16.86 1.71 -9.01
N ASP A 136 16.67 2.31 -10.19
CA ASP A 136 16.67 3.77 -10.35
C ASP A 136 15.37 4.44 -9.93
N ARG A 137 14.27 3.68 -9.85
CA ARG A 137 12.92 4.20 -9.57
C ARG A 137 12.23 3.37 -8.48
N PRO A 138 11.62 4.03 -7.48
CA PRO A 138 10.82 3.33 -6.47
C PRO A 138 9.52 2.79 -7.07
N ALA A 139 9.03 1.69 -6.48
CA ALA A 139 7.63 1.33 -6.55
C ALA A 139 6.85 2.12 -5.48
N ALA A 140 5.70 2.71 -5.86
CA ALA A 140 4.87 3.48 -4.94
C ALA A 140 3.72 2.61 -4.40
N LEU A 141 3.96 1.96 -3.26
CA LEU A 141 2.97 1.14 -2.56
C LEU A 141 1.87 2.04 -1.99
N LYS A 142 0.63 1.80 -2.42
CA LYS A 142 -0.54 2.58 -2.00
C LYS A 142 -1.19 1.96 -0.78
N MET A 143 -1.49 2.82 0.18
CA MET A 143 -2.12 2.48 1.45
C MET A 143 -3.45 3.21 1.58
N PHE A 144 -4.47 2.56 2.11
CA PHE A 144 -5.83 3.08 2.24
C PHE A 144 -6.34 2.88 3.66
N LEU A 145 -6.87 3.93 4.29
CA LEU A 145 -7.53 3.82 5.59
C LEU A 145 -8.99 3.42 5.37
N GLU A 146 -9.33 2.18 5.71
CA GLU A 146 -10.67 1.60 5.53
C GLU A 146 -11.11 0.96 6.84
N GLU A 147 -12.34 1.23 7.27
CA GLU A 147 -12.91 0.63 8.50
C GLU A 147 -12.06 0.84 9.78
N GLY A 148 -11.28 1.93 9.81
CA GLY A 148 -10.43 2.28 10.96
C GLY A 148 -9.05 1.62 10.97
N GLY A 149 -8.66 0.89 9.93
CA GLY A 149 -7.32 0.34 9.77
C GLY A 149 -6.72 0.61 8.40
N TRP A 150 -5.39 0.70 8.33
CA TRP A 150 -4.71 0.79 7.03
C TRP A 150 -4.77 -0.55 6.28
N ASN A 151 -4.91 -0.50 4.96
CA ASN A 151 -4.93 -1.67 4.09
C ASN A 151 -4.10 -1.41 2.85
N VAL A 152 -3.50 -2.46 2.30
CA VAL A 152 -2.56 -2.35 1.19
C VAL A 152 -3.29 -2.48 -0.14
N GLY A 153 -3.14 -1.48 -1.00
CA GLY A 153 -3.65 -1.52 -2.36
C GLY A 153 -2.69 -2.20 -3.31
N LEU A 154 -2.66 -3.53 -3.32
CA LEU A 154 -1.80 -4.32 -4.20
C LEU A 154 -2.13 -4.06 -5.68
N VAL A 155 -3.41 -4.14 -6.03
CA VAL A 155 -3.93 -3.87 -7.37
C VAL A 155 -3.68 -2.43 -7.78
N GLU A 156 -3.96 -1.51 -6.87
CA GLU A 156 -3.79 -0.08 -7.10
C GLU A 156 -2.33 0.32 -7.28
N THR A 157 -1.40 -0.49 -6.78
CA THR A 157 0.05 -0.31 -6.90
C THR A 157 0.61 -0.91 -8.17
N PHE A 158 0.30 -2.18 -8.45
CA PHE A 158 1.05 -2.99 -9.42
C PHE A 158 0.32 -3.28 -10.73
N TRP A 159 -1.00 -3.08 -10.84
CA TRP A 159 -1.69 -3.32 -12.10
C TRP A 159 -1.67 -2.11 -13.04
N PRO A 160 -1.50 -2.34 -14.36
CA PRO A 160 -1.65 -1.30 -15.36
C PRO A 160 -3.03 -0.64 -15.25
N ARG A 161 -3.07 0.68 -15.44
CA ARG A 161 -4.32 1.43 -15.54
C ARG A 161 -4.91 1.33 -16.93
#